data_AF-A0A825BE27-F1
#
_entry.id   AF-A0A825BE27-F1
#
_cell.length_a   1.000
_cell.length_b   1.000
_cell.length_c   1.000
_cell.angle_alpha   90.00
_cell.angle_beta   90.00
_cell.angle_gamma   90.00
#
_symmetry.space_group_name_H-M   'P 1'
#
loop_
_entity.id
_entity.type
_entity.pdbx_description
1 polymer ?
#
loop_
_entity_poly.entity_id
_entity_poly.type
_entity_poly.pdbx_seq_one_letter_code
_entity_poly.pdbx_strand_id
1 'polypeptide(L)'
;NEDVLNQSVIIVSKKDLIAYNKEIGGKNGGLSILLNKGADNILGVPLIGASFVKSGEYMLTPLKNLIFSIGLDIRRQRWYDNEESSLKYKFEVFCDYQIGVPEWVVLSTTNEADSDGDGV
;
A
#
# COMPACT_ATOMS: atom_id res chain seq x y z
N ASN A 1 11.25 13.90 15.47
CA ASN A 1 10.03 14.50 14.88
C ASN A 1 8.85 13.61 15.24
N GLU A 2 8.37 13.68 16.50
CA GLU A 2 7.35 12.75 17.03
C GLU A 2 6.02 12.81 16.28
N ASP A 3 5.65 13.98 15.76
CA ASP A 3 4.41 14.18 14.99
C ASP A 3 4.36 13.36 13.71
N VAL A 4 5.50 13.12 13.06
CA VAL A 4 5.61 12.31 11.84
C VAL A 4 5.42 10.83 12.17
N LEU A 5 5.96 10.38 13.30
CA LEU A 5 5.81 9.00 13.77
C LEU A 5 4.34 8.69 14.10
N ASN A 6 3.66 9.62 14.79
CA ASN A 6 2.24 9.46 15.16
C ASN A 6 1.29 9.43 13.95
N GLN A 7 1.70 9.99 12.82
CA GLN A 7 0.92 9.97 11.57
C GLN A 7 1.40 8.92 10.57
N SER A 8 2.50 8.22 10.89
CA SER A 8 3.07 7.20 10.03
C SER A 8 2.17 5.97 9.99
N VAL A 9 2.21 5.29 8.85
CA VAL A 9 1.46 4.07 8.61
C VAL A 9 2.38 3.10 7.91
N ILE A 10 2.33 1.83 8.31
CA ILE A 10 3.02 0.75 7.63
C ILE A 10 2.06 0.13 6.63
N ILE A 11 2.42 0.16 5.35
CA ILE A 11 1.64 -0.40 4.24
C ILE A 11 2.31 -1.70 3.82
N VAL A 12 1.56 -2.80 3.88
CA VAL A 12 2.02 -4.17 3.55
C VAL A 12 1.06 -4.84 2.58
N SER A 13 1.49 -5.94 1.97
CA SER A 13 0.58 -6.79 1.21
C SER A 13 -0.51 -7.38 2.12
N LYS A 14 -1.73 -7.55 1.58
CA LYS A 14 -2.80 -8.28 2.29
C LYS A 14 -2.40 -9.69 2.69
N LYS A 15 -1.56 -10.36 1.88
CA LYS A 15 -1.07 -11.72 2.19
C LYS A 15 -0.18 -11.71 3.43
N ASP A 16 0.74 -10.76 3.50
CA ASP A 16 1.68 -10.63 4.63
C ASP A 16 0.96 -10.21 5.90
N LEU A 17 -0.06 -9.35 5.80
CA LEU A 17 -0.93 -9.00 6.92
C LEU A 17 -1.61 -10.25 7.52
N ILE A 18 -2.12 -11.14 6.66
CA ILE A 18 -2.74 -12.40 7.10
C ILE A 18 -1.70 -13.33 7.73
N ALA A 19 -0.52 -13.44 7.13
CA ALA A 19 0.58 -14.25 7.65
C ALA A 19 1.03 -13.76 9.04
N TYR A 20 1.19 -12.44 9.20
CA TYR A 20 1.51 -11.79 10.47
C TYR A 20 0.47 -12.06 11.54
N ASN A 21 -0.81 -11.86 11.22
CA ASN A 21 -1.93 -12.16 12.12
C ASN A 21 -1.95 -13.63 12.53
N LYS A 22 -1.69 -14.54 11.58
CA LYS A 22 -1.60 -15.98 11.85
C LYS A 22 -0.43 -16.32 12.78
N GLU A 23 0.73 -15.69 12.59
CA GLU A 23 1.91 -15.91 13.44
C GLU A 23 1.65 -15.45 14.88
N ILE A 24 1.10 -14.25 15.07
CA ILE A 24 0.75 -13.74 16.40
C ILE A 24 -0.33 -14.61 17.04
N GLY A 25 -1.30 -15.05 16.25
CA GLY A 25 -2.35 -15.95 16.68
C GLY A 25 -1.86 -17.29 17.25
N GLY A 26 -0.71 -17.77 16.79
CA GLY A 26 -0.07 -19.00 17.27
C GLY A 26 0.74 -18.84 18.56
N LYS A 27 0.99 -17.62 19.04
CA LYS A 27 1.68 -17.35 20.31
C LYS A 27 0.70 -17.47 21.49
N ASN A 28 1.20 -17.72 22.71
CA ASN A 28 0.37 -17.89 23.90
C ASN A 28 -0.57 -16.68 24.11
N GLY A 29 -1.88 -16.91 24.15
CA GLY A 29 -2.91 -15.85 24.25
C GLY A 29 -3.37 -15.25 22.90
N GLY A 30 -2.78 -15.69 21.79
CA GLY A 30 -3.00 -15.15 20.44
C GLY A 30 -4.37 -15.43 19.81
N LEU A 31 -5.14 -16.39 20.33
CA LEU A 31 -6.50 -16.67 19.84
C LEU A 31 -7.42 -15.45 20.02
N SER A 32 -7.24 -14.71 21.12
CA SER A 32 -7.98 -13.47 21.40
C SER A 32 -7.62 -12.34 20.42
N ILE A 33 -6.36 -12.31 19.96
CA ILE A 33 -5.85 -11.33 18.99
C ILE A 33 -6.38 -11.64 17.60
N LEU A 34 -6.44 -12.92 17.21
CA LEU A 34 -7.07 -13.35 15.96
C LEU A 34 -8.57 -13.04 15.91
N LEU A 35 -9.29 -13.34 17.00
CA LEU A 35 -10.74 -13.15 17.10
C LEU A 35 -11.14 -11.67 17.11
N ASN A 36 -10.30 -10.79 17.66
CA ASN A 36 -10.59 -9.37 17.81
C ASN A 36 -9.92 -8.45 16.78
N LYS A 37 -9.30 -9.00 15.72
CA LYS A 37 -8.45 -8.21 14.77
C LYS A 37 -7.37 -7.39 15.49
N GLY A 38 -6.71 -7.98 16.48
CA GLY A 38 -5.88 -7.26 17.46
C GLY A 38 -4.46 -6.93 17.01
N ALA A 39 -4.04 -7.30 15.79
CA ALA A 39 -2.68 -7.09 15.29
C ALA A 39 -2.65 -6.05 14.15
N ASP A 40 -3.48 -5.02 14.29
CA ASP A 40 -3.57 -3.89 13.36
C ASP A 40 -2.49 -2.82 13.60
N ASN A 41 -1.62 -2.99 14.61
CA ASN A 41 -0.55 -2.05 14.93
C ASN A 41 0.77 -2.76 15.22
N ILE A 42 1.89 -2.18 14.79
CA ILE A 42 3.25 -2.59 15.13
C ILE A 42 3.91 -1.43 15.88
N LEU A 43 4.33 -1.64 17.14
CA LEU A 43 4.99 -0.60 17.96
C LEU A 43 4.18 0.71 18.07
N GLY A 44 2.84 0.62 18.03
CA GLY A 44 1.95 1.79 18.04
C GLY A 44 1.71 2.45 16.67
N VAL A 45 2.37 1.96 15.61
CA VAL A 45 2.16 2.42 14.23
C VAL A 45 1.12 1.53 13.56
N PRO A 46 0.06 2.09 12.95
CA PRO A 46 -0.98 1.32 12.29
C PRO A 46 -0.48 0.61 11.03
N LEU A 47 -1.01 -0.60 10.83
CA LEU A 47 -0.67 -1.52 9.75
C LEU A 47 -1.84 -1.62 8.77
N ILE A 48 -1.59 -1.31 7.49
CA ILE A 48 -2.62 -1.33 6.43
C ILE A 48 -2.26 -2.37 5.37
N GLY A 49 -3.20 -3.29 5.12
CA GLY A 49 -3.11 -4.27 4.04
C GLY A 49 -3.60 -3.69 2.71
N ALA A 50 -2.67 -3.46 1.78
CA ALA A 50 -2.97 -3.02 0.42
C ALA A 50 -2.87 -4.17 -0.59
N SER A 51 -3.78 -4.19 -1.58
CA SER A 51 -3.74 -5.21 -2.64
C SER A 51 -2.65 -4.98 -3.68
N PHE A 52 -2.16 -3.74 -3.81
CA PHE A 52 -1.17 -3.33 -4.80
C PHE A 52 0.28 -3.47 -4.33
N VAL A 53 0.50 -3.75 -3.05
CA VAL A 53 1.83 -4.00 -2.49
C VAL A 53 2.17 -5.49 -2.68
N LYS A 54 3.35 -5.76 -3.22
CA LYS A 54 3.84 -7.14 -3.42
C LYS A 54 4.17 -7.78 -2.07
N SER A 55 4.09 -9.10 -2.00
CA SER A 55 4.47 -9.84 -0.80
C SER A 55 5.95 -9.64 -0.50
N GLY A 56 6.31 -9.43 0.76
CA GLY A 56 7.69 -9.22 1.22
C GLY A 56 8.17 -7.77 1.11
N GLU A 57 7.38 -6.88 0.51
CA GLU A 57 7.67 -5.46 0.46
C GLU A 57 6.82 -4.70 1.49
N TYR A 58 7.39 -3.68 2.12
CA TYR A 58 6.62 -2.76 2.95
C TYR A 58 7.04 -1.31 2.72
N MET A 59 6.10 -0.40 2.92
CA MET A 59 6.32 1.03 2.88
C MET A 59 5.91 1.65 4.21
N LEU A 60 6.82 2.41 4.83
CA LEU A 60 6.51 3.24 6.00
C LEU A 60 6.49 4.69 5.55
N THR A 61 5.32 5.32 5.65
CA THR A 61 5.15 6.74 5.35
C THR A 61 3.88 7.28 6.02
N PRO A 62 3.81 8.57 6.36
CA PRO A 62 2.54 9.22 6.63
C PRO A 62 1.65 9.17 5.39
N LEU A 63 0.35 8.87 5.54
CA LEU A 63 -0.58 8.81 4.41
C LEU A 63 -0.72 10.16 3.69
N LYS A 64 -0.62 11.27 4.43
CA LYS A 64 -0.64 12.62 3.87
C LYS A 64 0.57 12.93 2.97
N ASN A 65 1.62 12.13 3.05
CA ASN A 65 2.81 12.27 2.23
C ASN A 65 2.61 11.69 0.81
N LEU A 66 1.58 10.87 0.63
CA LEU A 66 1.20 10.31 -0.67
C LEU A 66 0.29 11.30 -1.38
N ILE A 67 0.83 11.96 -2.42
CA ILE A 67 0.14 13.00 -3.17
C ILE A 67 -0.35 12.40 -4.49
N PHE A 68 -1.65 12.52 -4.71
CA PHE A 68 -2.29 12.20 -5.98
C PHE A 68 -2.83 13.49 -6.59
N SER A 69 -2.36 13.81 -7.79
CA SER A 69 -2.82 14.96 -8.56
C SER A 69 -3.54 14.50 -9.81
N ILE A 70 -4.70 15.09 -10.09
CA ILE A 70 -5.48 14.83 -11.29
C ILE A 70 -5.64 16.12 -12.09
N GLY A 71 -5.32 16.05 -13.38
CA GLY A 71 -5.59 17.13 -14.31
C GLY A 71 -7.09 17.39 -14.39
N LEU A 72 -7.50 18.66 -14.28
CA LEU A 72 -8.91 19.05 -14.38
C LEU A 72 -9.45 18.92 -15.81
N ASP A 73 -8.57 18.94 -16.82
CA ASP A 73 -8.93 18.75 -18.22
C ASP A 73 -9.03 17.25 -18.54
N ILE A 74 -10.27 16.73 -18.48
CA ILE A 74 -10.59 15.36 -18.86
C ILE A 74 -11.11 15.36 -20.30
N ARG A 75 -10.35 14.78 -21.22
CA ARG A 75 -10.76 14.70 -22.64
C ARG A 75 -11.69 13.50 -22.82
N ARG A 76 -12.94 13.79 -23.14
CA ARG A 76 -13.96 12.78 -23.45
C ARG A 76 -14.25 12.73 -24.95
N GLN A 77 -14.01 11.58 -25.57
CA GLN A 77 -14.42 11.30 -26.94
C GLN A 77 -15.53 10.25 -26.93
N ARG A 78 -16.58 10.50 -27.73
CA ARG A 78 -17.70 9.57 -27.92
C ARG A 78 -17.91 9.40 -29.41
N TRP A 79 -17.96 8.16 -29.87
CA TRP A 79 -18.32 7.84 -31.25
C TRP A 79 -19.05 6.50 -31.31
N TYR A 80 -19.85 6.33 -32.35
CA TYR A 80 -20.50 5.06 -32.63
C TYR A 80 -19.60 4.28 -33.59
N ASP A 81 -19.25 3.07 -33.21
CA ASP A 81 -18.49 2.15 -34.05
C ASP A 81 -19.46 1.28 -34.84
N ASN A 82 -19.47 1.45 -36.16
CA ASN A 82 -20.38 0.75 -37.05
C ASN A 82 -20.02 -0.74 -37.21
N GLU A 83 -18.73 -1.10 -37.14
CA GLU A 83 -18.29 -2.50 -37.32
C GLU A 83 -18.70 -3.34 -36.11
N GLU A 84 -18.52 -2.80 -34.91
CA GLU A 84 -18.92 -3.45 -33.67
C GLU A 84 -20.38 -3.17 -33.27
N SER A 85 -21.09 -2.29 -34.01
CA SER A 85 -22.44 -1.82 -33.68
C SER A 85 -22.57 -1.36 -32.22
N SER A 86 -21.57 -0.63 -31.74
CA SER A 86 -21.43 -0.27 -30.33
C SER A 86 -21.12 1.21 -30.14
N LEU A 87 -21.57 1.81 -29.04
CA LEU A 87 -21.25 3.19 -28.67
C LEU A 87 -20.00 3.20 -27.80
N LYS A 88 -18.88 3.70 -28.33
CA LYS A 88 -17.59 3.76 -27.64
C LYS A 88 -17.39 5.10 -26.94
N TYR A 89 -16.80 5.03 -25.75
CA TYR A 89 -16.38 6.18 -24.96
C TYR A 89 -14.90 6.05 -24.62
N LYS A 90 -14.15 7.12 -24.84
CA LYS A 90 -12.76 7.25 -24.42
C LYS A 90 -12.64 8.43 -23.45
N PHE A 91 -12.10 8.16 -22.28
CA PHE A 91 -11.78 9.17 -21.28
C PHE A 91 -10.26 9.19 -21.13
N GLU A 92 -9.63 10.30 -21.50
CA GLU A 92 -8.22 10.54 -21.24
C GLU A 92 -8.11 11.39 -19.97
N VAL A 93 -7.43 10.84 -18.97
CA VAL A 93 -7.20 11.49 -17.68
C VAL A 93 -5.70 11.53 -17.46
N PHE A 94 -5.18 12.69 -17.10
CA PHE A 94 -3.78 12.86 -16.75
C PHE A 94 -3.65 12.86 -15.23
N CYS A 95 -3.00 11.83 -14.69
CA CYS A 95 -2.76 11.69 -13.26
C CYS A 95 -1.25 11.73 -13.00
N ASP A 96 -0.88 12.34 -11.88
CA ASP A 96 0.49 12.36 -11.37
C ASP A 96 0.51 11.85 -9.92
N TYR A 97 1.55 11.10 -9.59
CA TYR A 97 1.76 10.47 -8.29
C TYR A 97 3.09 10.95 -7.73
N GLN A 98 3.05 11.55 -6.55
CA GLN A 98 4.23 12.14 -5.93
C GLN A 98 4.32 11.79 -4.44
N ILE A 99 5.56 11.67 -3.96
CA ILE A 99 5.89 11.68 -2.54
C ILE A 99 6.22 13.12 -2.16
N GLY A 100 5.47 13.70 -1.22
CA GLY A 100 5.65 15.11 -0.83
C GLY A 100 7.03 15.41 -0.24
N VAL A 101 7.43 14.60 0.75
CA VAL A 101 8.72 14.68 1.46
C VAL A 101 9.40 13.31 1.34
N PRO A 102 10.40 13.16 0.45
CA PRO A 102 11.10 11.88 0.23
C PRO A 102 11.74 11.30 1.49
N GLU A 103 12.26 12.16 2.38
CA GLU A 103 12.95 11.76 3.61
C GLU A 103 12.03 11.07 4.64
N TRP A 104 10.70 11.18 4.47
CA TRP A 104 9.71 10.57 5.35
C TRP A 104 9.19 9.23 4.83
N VAL A 105 9.81 8.71 3.77
CA VAL A 105 9.45 7.42 3.18
C VAL A 105 10.59 6.44 3.40
N VAL A 106 10.24 5.29 3.94
CA VAL A 106 11.08 4.09 3.90
C VAL A 106 10.37 3.06 3.06
N LEU A 107 11.07 2.56 2.04
CA LEU A 107 10.63 1.43 1.24
C LEU A 107 11.61 0.29 1.50
N SER A 108 11.08 -0.86 1.91
CA SER A 108 11.85 -2.09 2.02
C SER A 108 11.40 -3.04 0.93
N THR A 109 12.35 -3.46 0.12
CA THR A 109 12.16 -4.48 -0.91
C THR A 109 13.04 -5.67 -0.57
N THR A 110 12.54 -6.89 -0.76
CA THR A 110 13.41 -8.08 -0.74
C THR A 110 14.35 -7.99 -1.94
N ASN A 111 15.64 -7.81 -1.68
CA ASN A 111 16.66 -7.97 -2.72
C ASN A 111 17.03 -9.45 -2.85
N GLU A 112 17.37 -9.90 -4.04
CA GLU A 112 17.85 -11.29 -4.26
C GLU A 112 19.13 -11.59 -3.44
N ALA A 113 19.88 -10.54 -3.06
CA ALA A 113 21.05 -10.57 -2.18
C ALA A 113 20.72 -10.66 -0.67
N ASP A 114 19.46 -10.81 -0.28
CA ASP A 114 19.08 -11.15 1.09
C ASP A 114 18.84 -12.67 1.23
N SER A 115 18.92 -13.43 0.12
CA SER A 115 18.63 -14.87 0.06
C SER A 115 19.86 -15.77 0.18
N ASP A 116 21.05 -15.20 0.03
CA ASP A 116 22.38 -15.80 0.15
C ASP A 116 23.00 -15.67 1.54
N GLY A 117 22.35 -14.93 2.45
CA GLY A 117 22.61 -14.98 3.90
C GLY A 117 23.86 -14.23 4.37
N ASP A 118 24.37 -13.29 3.57
CA ASP A 118 25.56 -12.48 3.85
C ASP A 118 25.26 -11.00 4.18
N GLY A 119 23.99 -10.63 4.34
CA GLY A 119 23.59 -9.29 4.79
C GLY A 119 23.95 -9.00 6.25
N VAL A 120 25.09 -8.33 6.47
CA VAL A 120 25.41 -7.52 7.66
C VAL A 120 25.25 -6.05 7.31
#